data_AF-A0A1F8M1T2-F1
#
_entry.id   AF-A0A1F8M1T2-F1
#
_cell.length_a   1.000
_cell.length_b   1.000
_cell.length_c   1.000
_cell.angle_alpha   90.00
_cell.angle_beta   90.00
_cell.angle_gamma   90.00
#
_symmetry.space_group_name_H-M   'P 1'
#
loop_
_entity.id
_entity.type
_entity.pdbx_description
1 polymer ?
#
loop_
_entity_poly.entity_id
_entity_poly.type
_entity_poly.pdbx_seq_one_letter_code
_entity_poly.pdbx_strand_id
1 'polypeptide(L)'
;MKIGEDVWKFYQQHLGYSAEEMKKFRDNPRNVEVISKAPALMNKTIVFEVVDSHGCNSQHKVGDKFYFDGAGNLLTKLCPKRICFAALSSLPGIIYAAGELLYAGVDPNEMRFKRTGCGDVGVNCGGWGHIVMEARIEDRKKQ
;
A
#
# COMPACT_ATOMS: atom_id res chain seq x y z
N MET A 1 18.32 16.30 -2.06
CA MET A 1 19.59 15.54 -2.06
C MET A 1 19.87 15.07 -3.48
N LYS A 2 21.10 15.15 -4.01
CA LYS A 2 21.39 14.60 -5.34
C LYS A 2 21.36 13.07 -5.24
N ILE A 3 20.54 12.42 -6.07
CA ILE A 3 20.49 10.96 -6.18
C ILE A 3 21.81 10.49 -6.79
N GLY A 4 22.46 9.51 -6.15
CA GLY A 4 23.72 8.95 -6.63
C GLY A 4 23.55 8.14 -7.91
N GLU A 5 24.59 8.08 -8.75
CA GLU A 5 24.57 7.27 -9.98
C GLU A 5 24.45 5.78 -9.71
N ASP A 6 24.88 5.30 -8.55
CA ASP A 6 24.67 3.94 -8.07
C ASP A 6 23.17 3.62 -7.92
N VAL A 7 22.39 4.54 -7.36
CA VAL A 7 20.93 4.39 -7.24
C VAL A 7 20.28 4.32 -8.62
N TRP A 8 20.70 5.18 -9.55
CA TRP A 8 20.17 5.15 -10.91
C TRP A 8 20.51 3.86 -11.66
N LYS A 9 21.74 3.36 -11.51
CA LYS A 9 22.15 2.07 -12.07
C LYS A 9 21.34 0.92 -11.48
N PHE A 10 21.09 0.96 -10.17
CA PHE A 10 20.23 -0.02 -9.51
C PHE A 10 18.82 -0.03 -10.13
N TYR A 11 18.16 1.13 -10.27
CA TYR A 11 16.83 1.19 -10.86
C TYR A 11 16.81 0.72 -12.32
N GLN A 12 17.81 1.10 -13.12
CA GLN A 12 17.88 0.66 -14.52
C GLN A 12 17.97 -0.87 -14.62
N GLN A 13 18.84 -1.50 -13.82
CA GLN A 13 19.00 -2.96 -13.80
C GLN A 13 17.78 -3.65 -13.21
N HIS A 14 17.26 -3.15 -12.10
CA HIS A 14 16.15 -3.76 -11.36
C HIS A 14 14.84 -3.72 -12.15
N LEU A 15 14.57 -2.62 -12.85
CA LEU A 15 13.37 -2.45 -13.67
C LEU A 15 13.54 -2.95 -15.13
N GLY A 16 14.76 -3.32 -15.53
CA GLY A 16 15.06 -3.82 -16.87
C GLY A 16 14.98 -2.75 -17.96
N TYR A 17 15.22 -1.47 -17.62
CA TYR A 17 15.08 -0.36 -18.55
C TYR A 17 16.19 -0.28 -19.61
N SER A 18 15.78 -0.03 -20.85
CA SER A 18 16.68 0.40 -21.92
C SER A 18 17.32 1.77 -21.60
N ALA A 19 18.31 2.19 -22.38
CA ALA A 19 18.91 3.53 -22.22
C ALA A 19 17.87 4.64 -22.45
N GLU A 20 16.98 4.47 -23.43
CA GLU A 20 15.91 5.40 -23.77
C GLU A 20 14.84 5.46 -22.68
N GLU A 21 14.44 4.32 -22.13
CA GLU A 21 13.51 4.25 -21.00
C GLU A 21 14.10 4.88 -19.75
N MET A 22 15.37 4.60 -19.47
CA MET A 22 16.06 5.21 -18.34
C MET A 22 16.18 6.73 -18.48
N LYS A 23 16.41 7.23 -19.71
CA LYS A 23 16.38 8.67 -19.98
C LYS A 23 15.00 9.26 -19.69
N LYS A 24 13.92 8.68 -20.23
CA LYS A 24 12.54 9.11 -19.93
C LYS A 24 12.24 9.11 -18.43
N PHE A 25 12.72 8.08 -17.74
CA PHE A 25 12.51 7.91 -16.30
C PHE A 25 13.24 8.99 -15.49
N ARG A 26 14.51 9.29 -15.79
CA ARG A 26 15.31 10.33 -15.13
C ARG A 26 14.83 11.74 -15.46
N ASP A 27 14.37 11.98 -16.69
CA ASP A 27 13.92 13.30 -17.14
C ASP A 27 12.56 13.71 -16.53
N ASN A 28 11.81 12.77 -15.95
CA ASN A 28 10.55 13.08 -15.25
C ASN A 28 10.83 13.53 -13.81
N PRO A 29 10.58 14.80 -13.44
CA PRO A 29 10.88 15.32 -12.11
C PRO A 29 10.12 14.58 -10.99
N ARG A 30 8.94 14.03 -11.28
CA ARG A 30 8.17 13.24 -10.30
C ARG A 30 8.89 11.95 -9.92
N ASN A 31 9.53 11.29 -10.88
CA ASN A 31 10.30 10.07 -10.60
C ASN A 31 11.54 10.37 -9.77
N VAL A 32 12.24 11.47 -10.08
CA VAL A 32 13.37 11.98 -9.28
C VAL A 32 12.93 12.23 -7.85
N GLU A 33 11.78 12.89 -7.65
CA GLU A 33 11.25 13.16 -6.32
C GLU A 33 10.90 11.88 -5.56
N VAL A 34 10.17 10.95 -6.18
CA VAL A 34 9.81 9.65 -5.58
C VAL A 34 11.06 8.87 -5.16
N ILE A 35 12.08 8.78 -6.01
CA ILE A 35 13.32 8.06 -5.70
C ILE A 35 14.07 8.70 -4.55
N SER A 36 14.09 10.04 -4.50
CA SER A 36 14.73 10.75 -3.38
C SER A 36 14.07 10.46 -2.02
N LYS A 37 12.81 10.01 -2.02
CA LYS A 37 12.02 9.68 -0.83
C LYS A 37 11.84 8.17 -0.62
N ALA A 38 12.27 7.34 -1.57
CA ALA A 38 12.11 5.89 -1.53
C ALA A 38 12.65 5.24 -0.24
N PRO A 39 13.83 5.62 0.32
CA PRO A 39 14.30 5.04 1.57
C PRO A 39 13.34 5.27 2.76
N ALA A 40 12.70 6.45 2.82
CA ALA A 40 11.72 6.74 3.87
C ALA A 40 10.48 5.86 3.72
N LEU A 41 10.00 5.68 2.48
CA LEU A 41 8.88 4.82 2.15
C LEU A 41 9.16 3.34 2.50
N MET A 42 10.34 2.83 2.13
CA MET A 42 10.71 1.42 2.35
C MET A 42 10.85 1.04 3.83
N ASN A 43 11.00 2.04 4.71
CA ASN A 43 11.01 1.89 6.16
C ASN A 43 9.60 1.93 6.77
N LYS A 44 8.54 1.93 5.97
CA LYS A 44 7.15 1.87 6.43
C LYS A 44 6.50 0.54 6.11
N THR A 45 5.51 0.19 6.93
CA THR A 45 4.56 -0.90 6.70
C THR A 45 3.16 -0.32 6.73
N ILE A 46 2.36 -0.59 5.69
CA ILE A 46 0.94 -0.21 5.66
C ILE A 46 0.15 -1.41 6.17
N VAL A 47 -0.70 -1.18 7.17
CA VAL A 47 -1.50 -2.22 7.80
C VAL A 47 -2.97 -1.88 7.67
N PHE A 48 -3.75 -2.78 7.08
CA PHE A 48 -5.20 -2.73 7.10
C PHE A 48 -5.72 -3.75 8.11
N GLU A 49 -6.41 -3.29 9.15
CA GLU A 49 -7.04 -4.15 10.13
C GLU A 49 -8.55 -4.22 9.89
N VAL A 50 -9.11 -5.43 9.91
CA VAL A 50 -10.55 -5.63 9.88
C VAL A 50 -11.14 -5.14 11.20
N VAL A 51 -11.96 -4.09 11.16
CA VAL A 51 -12.58 -3.46 12.34
C VAL A 51 -14.07 -3.81 12.47
N ASP A 52 -14.69 -4.30 11.39
CA ASP A 52 -16.05 -4.84 11.40
C ASP A 52 -16.14 -5.99 10.39
N SER A 53 -16.93 -7.02 10.71
CA SER A 53 -17.14 -8.17 9.83
C SER A 53 -18.46 -8.88 10.10
N HIS A 54 -19.26 -9.02 9.04
CA HIS A 54 -20.51 -9.77 9.07
C HIS A 54 -20.68 -10.55 7.76
N GLY A 55 -21.02 -11.85 7.83
CA GLY A 55 -21.31 -12.65 6.63
C GLY A 55 -20.14 -12.84 5.64
N CYS A 56 -18.89 -12.62 6.05
CA CYS A 56 -17.75 -12.73 5.13
C CYS A 56 -17.49 -14.19 4.70
N ASN A 57 -17.72 -14.51 3.42
CA ASN A 57 -17.46 -15.84 2.86
C ASN A 57 -15.98 -16.27 2.92
N SER A 58 -15.06 -15.30 2.86
CA SER A 58 -13.63 -15.56 3.03
C SER A 58 -13.21 -15.73 4.50
N GLN A 59 -14.16 -15.59 5.43
CA GLN A 59 -13.98 -15.74 6.88
C GLN A 59 -12.98 -14.76 7.49
N HIS A 60 -12.86 -13.56 6.92
CA HIS A 60 -12.15 -12.46 7.56
C HIS A 60 -12.88 -12.05 8.84
N LYS A 61 -12.14 -11.94 9.94
CA LYS A 61 -12.66 -11.62 11.28
C LYS A 61 -12.08 -10.30 11.77
N VAL A 62 -12.80 -9.67 12.70
CA VAL A 62 -12.27 -8.49 13.40
C VAL A 62 -10.90 -8.81 14.01
N GLY A 63 -9.92 -7.94 13.78
CA GLY A 63 -8.54 -8.11 14.19
C GLY A 63 -7.60 -8.75 13.15
N ASP A 64 -8.14 -9.33 12.07
CA ASP A 64 -7.31 -9.79 10.94
C ASP A 64 -6.59 -8.60 10.30
N LYS A 65 -5.33 -8.80 9.90
CA LYS A 65 -4.45 -7.74 9.40
C LYS A 65 -3.86 -8.08 8.05
N PHE A 66 -3.99 -7.18 7.09
CA PHE A 66 -3.33 -7.25 5.79
C PHE A 66 -2.14 -6.29 5.79
N TYR A 67 -0.95 -6.83 5.57
CA TYR A 67 0.30 -6.10 5.65
C TYR A 67 0.84 -5.84 4.25
N PHE A 68 1.26 -4.61 4.02
CA PHE A 68 1.92 -4.19 2.80
C PHE A 68 3.24 -3.49 3.15
N ASP A 69 4.24 -3.60 2.29
CA ASP A 69 5.39 -2.69 2.39
C ASP A 69 4.98 -1.27 1.99
N GLY A 70 5.89 -0.30 2.20
CA GLY A 70 5.61 1.09 1.84
C GLY A 70 5.32 1.33 0.37
N ALA A 71 5.73 0.44 -0.53
CA ALA A 71 5.40 0.52 -1.96
C ALA A 71 4.01 -0.06 -2.30
N GLY A 72 3.32 -0.65 -1.32
CA GLY A 72 2.01 -1.26 -1.50
C GLY A 72 2.06 -2.73 -1.94
N ASN A 73 3.21 -3.41 -1.84
CA ASN A 73 3.29 -4.84 -2.11
C ASN A 73 2.75 -5.65 -0.93
N LEU A 74 1.90 -6.64 -1.20
CA LEU A 74 1.35 -7.52 -0.17
C LEU A 74 2.44 -8.40 0.46
N LEU A 75 2.60 -8.30 1.78
CA LEU A 75 3.50 -9.13 2.58
C LEU A 75 2.80 -10.45 2.94
N THR A 76 2.69 -11.34 1.95
CA THR A 76 1.88 -12.56 2.00
C THR A 76 2.12 -13.43 3.24
N LYS A 77 3.37 -13.53 3.72
CA LYS A 77 3.73 -14.33 4.91
C LYS A 77 3.15 -13.78 6.23
N LEU A 78 2.80 -12.49 6.28
CA LEU A 78 2.24 -11.84 7.46
C LEU A 78 0.71 -11.77 7.43
N CYS A 79 0.11 -12.03 6.27
CA CYS A 79 -1.32 -11.92 6.05
C CYS A 79 -2.04 -13.25 6.33
N PRO A 80 -3.39 -13.23 6.49
CA PRO A 80 -4.18 -14.45 6.49
C PRO A 80 -3.93 -15.29 5.25
N LYS A 81 -4.05 -16.62 5.39
CA LYS A 81 -3.84 -17.58 4.29
C LYS A 81 -4.76 -17.34 3.08
N ARG A 82 -5.90 -16.69 3.30
CA ARG A 82 -6.90 -16.35 2.29
C ARG A 82 -7.23 -14.88 2.43
N ILE A 83 -7.01 -14.08 1.38
CA ILE A 83 -7.51 -12.72 1.27
C ILE A 83 -8.52 -12.68 0.12
N CYS A 84 -9.68 -12.04 0.36
CA CYS A 84 -10.71 -11.94 -0.67
C CYS A 84 -10.30 -10.87 -1.68
N PHE A 85 -10.49 -11.13 -2.98
CA PHE A 85 -10.20 -10.13 -4.00
C PHE A 85 -11.00 -8.84 -3.78
N ALA A 86 -12.27 -8.94 -3.35
CA ALA A 86 -13.15 -7.78 -3.11
C ALA A 86 -12.70 -6.93 -1.91
N ALA A 87 -12.02 -7.54 -0.94
CA ALA A 87 -11.35 -6.80 0.14
C ALA A 87 -10.09 -6.14 -0.40
N LEU A 88 -9.24 -6.90 -1.10
CA LEU A 88 -7.98 -6.40 -1.65
C LEU A 88 -8.17 -5.25 -2.66
N SER A 89 -9.20 -5.33 -3.51
CA SER A 89 -9.49 -4.32 -4.54
C SER A 89 -9.99 -3.00 -3.98
N SER A 90 -10.41 -2.97 -2.71
CA SER A 90 -10.89 -1.76 -2.02
C SER A 90 -9.78 -0.91 -1.38
N LEU A 91 -8.56 -1.46 -1.30
CA LEU A 91 -7.42 -0.85 -0.60
C LEU A 91 -6.58 0.16 -1.40
N PRO A 92 -6.46 0.08 -2.75
CA PRO A 92 -5.52 0.92 -3.50
C PRO A 92 -5.67 2.42 -3.25
N GLY A 93 -6.90 2.93 -3.12
CA GLY A 93 -7.15 4.35 -2.88
C GLY A 93 -6.46 4.87 -1.61
N ILE A 94 -6.53 4.10 -0.51
CA ILE A 94 -5.88 4.47 0.75
C ILE A 94 -4.36 4.29 0.67
N ILE A 95 -3.88 3.25 -0.01
CA ILE A 95 -2.43 3.04 -0.22
C ILE A 95 -1.82 4.22 -0.99
N TYR A 96 -2.47 4.66 -2.09
CA TYR A 96 -2.02 5.84 -2.84
C TYR A 96 -2.07 7.10 -1.99
N ALA A 97 -3.16 7.34 -1.25
CA ALA A 97 -3.25 8.49 -0.37
C ALA A 97 -2.16 8.51 0.71
N ALA A 98 -1.84 7.36 1.32
CA ALA A 98 -0.76 7.24 2.29
C ALA A 98 0.60 7.52 1.66
N GLY A 99 0.86 6.99 0.46
CA GLY A 99 2.08 7.26 -0.31
C GLY A 99 2.24 8.73 -0.63
N GLU A 100 1.20 9.39 -1.13
CA GLU A 100 1.22 10.82 -1.46
C GLU A 100 1.46 11.70 -0.22
N LEU A 101 0.84 11.39 0.93
CA LEU A 101 1.11 12.11 2.18
C LEU A 101 2.57 11.94 2.64
N LEU A 102 3.11 10.71 2.56
CA LEU A 102 4.51 10.45 2.87
C LEU A 102 5.44 11.23 1.93
N TYR A 103 5.12 11.29 0.63
CA TYR A 103 5.87 12.12 -0.30
C TYR A 103 5.76 13.59 0.05
N ALA A 104 4.59 14.08 0.47
CA ALA A 104 4.40 15.46 0.92
C ALA A 104 5.07 15.79 2.27
N GLY A 105 5.65 14.79 2.96
CA GLY A 105 6.23 14.98 4.29
C GLY A 105 5.18 15.13 5.40
N VAL A 106 3.95 14.70 5.14
CA VAL A 106 2.83 14.69 6.09
C VAL A 106 2.69 13.29 6.68
N ASP A 107 2.37 13.18 7.97
CA ASP A 107 2.11 11.88 8.59
C ASP A 107 0.84 11.25 7.98
N PRO A 108 0.95 10.11 7.28
CA PRO A 108 -0.21 9.46 6.66
C PRO A 108 -1.26 8.99 7.68
N ASN A 109 -0.92 8.86 8.97
CA ASN A 109 -1.89 8.54 10.02
C ASN A 109 -2.82 9.70 10.37
N GLU A 110 -2.53 10.92 9.93
CA GLU A 110 -3.44 12.08 10.07
C GLU A 110 -4.59 12.08 9.05
N MET A 111 -4.58 11.15 8.09
CA MET A 111 -5.63 10.98 7.09
C MET A 111 -7.00 10.83 7.74
N ARG A 112 -7.96 11.67 7.32
CA ARG A 112 -9.34 11.65 7.85
C ARG A 112 -10.12 10.42 7.40
N PHE A 113 -9.95 10.03 6.14
CA PHE A 113 -10.65 8.90 5.53
C PHE A 113 -9.71 7.72 5.36
N LYS A 114 -9.49 6.98 6.45
CA LYS A 114 -8.60 5.82 6.50
C LYS A 114 -9.32 4.48 6.61
N ARG A 115 -10.65 4.47 6.41
CA ARG A 115 -11.47 3.25 6.39
C ARG A 115 -12.02 2.99 5.00
N THR A 116 -12.11 1.70 4.66
CA THR A 116 -12.74 1.24 3.41
C THR A 116 -13.48 -0.07 3.67
N GLY A 117 -14.59 -0.28 2.97
CA GLY A 117 -15.34 -1.53 2.98
C GLY A 117 -14.93 -2.43 1.82
N CYS A 118 -15.04 -3.75 1.97
CA CYS A 118 -14.94 -4.63 0.80
C CYS A 118 -16.09 -4.35 -0.20
N GLY A 119 -15.91 -4.78 -1.44
CA GLY A 119 -16.90 -4.53 -2.50
C GLY A 119 -18.25 -5.26 -2.37
N ASP A 120 -18.42 -6.16 -1.38
CA ASP A 120 -19.70 -6.82 -1.11
C ASP A 120 -20.63 -5.85 -0.37
N VAL A 121 -21.86 -5.70 -0.86
CA VAL A 121 -22.85 -4.72 -0.35
C VAL A 121 -23.61 -5.23 0.88
N GLY A 122 -23.41 -6.49 1.28
CA GLY A 122 -24.08 -7.11 2.42
C GLY A 122 -25.49 -7.61 2.13
N VAL A 123 -25.99 -8.48 3.02
CA VAL A 123 -27.26 -9.23 2.83
C VAL A 123 -28.47 -8.34 2.59
N ASN A 124 -28.54 -7.17 3.25
CA ASN A 124 -29.65 -6.24 3.11
C ASN A 124 -29.69 -5.55 1.74
N CYS A 125 -28.62 -5.64 0.96
CA CYS A 125 -28.47 -5.04 -0.36
C CYS A 125 -28.28 -6.09 -1.47
N GLY A 126 -28.57 -7.37 -1.20
CA GLY A 126 -28.42 -8.48 -2.16
C GLY A 126 -27.01 -9.06 -2.25
N GLY A 127 -26.10 -8.64 -1.37
CA GLY A 127 -24.79 -9.23 -1.17
C GLY A 127 -24.80 -10.39 -0.17
N TRP A 128 -23.62 -10.89 0.22
CA TRP A 128 -23.51 -12.01 1.18
C TRP A 128 -23.06 -11.52 2.55
N GLY A 129 -22.13 -10.55 2.58
CA GLY A 129 -21.59 -10.00 3.80
C GLY A 129 -20.86 -8.69 3.57
N HIS A 130 -20.18 -8.19 4.60
CA HIS A 130 -19.39 -6.98 4.51
C HIS A 130 -18.29 -7.01 5.56
N ILE A 131 -17.12 -6.48 5.20
CA ILE A 131 -16.06 -6.17 6.16
C ILE A 131 -15.63 -4.72 5.99
N VAL A 132 -15.32 -4.08 7.10
CA VAL A 132 -14.71 -2.74 7.13
C VAL A 132 -13.28 -2.88 7.60
N MET A 133 -12.37 -2.24 6.88
CA MET A 133 -10.93 -2.24 7.18
C MET A 133 -10.47 -0.82 7.49
N GLU A 134 -9.64 -0.66 8.52
CA GLU A 134 -8.98 0.60 8.87
C GLU A 134 -7.48 0.51 8.60
N ALA A 135 -6.93 1.52 7.91
CA ALA A 135 -5.52 1.64 7.64
C ALA A 135 -4.76 2.34 8.78
N ARG A 136 -3.53 1.89 9.00
CA ARG A 136 -2.50 2.61 9.75
C ARG A 136 -1.13 2.37 9.14
N ILE A 137 -0.23 3.31 9.31
CA ILE A 137 1.14 3.25 8.80
C ILE A 137 2.08 3.12 10.00
N GLU A 138 2.88 2.07 10.01
CA GLU A 138 3.82 1.75 11.08
C GLU A 138 5.27 1.87 10.57
N ASP A 139 6.19 2.21 11.46
CA ASP A 139 7.62 2.04 11.19
C ASP A 139 7.96 0.55 11.07
N ARG A 140 8.71 0.20 10.03
CA ARG A 140 9.16 -1.15 9.79
C ARG A 140 10.24 -1.49 10.82
N LYS A 141 9.90 -2.38 11.76
CA LYS A 141 10.88 -2.97 12.67
C LYS A 141 11.88 -3.77 11.83
N LYS A 142 13.16 -3.42 11.92
CA LYS A 142 14.24 -4.23 11.33
C LYS A 142 14.19 -5.60 12.02
N GLN A 143 14.03 -6.65 11.23
CA GLN A 143 14.26 -8.03 11.68
C GLN A 143 15.76 -8.32 11.65
#